data_AF-A0A0G0WFE4-F1
#
_entry.id   AF-A0A0G0WFE4-F1
#
_cell.length_a   1.000
_cell.length_b   1.000
_cell.length_c   1.000
_cell.angle_alpha   90.00
_cell.angle_beta   90.00
_cell.angle_gamma   90.00
#
_symmetry.space_group_name_H-M   'P 1'
#
loop_
_entity.id
_entity.type
_entity.pdbx_description
1 polymer ?
#
loop_
_entity_poly.entity_id
_entity_poly.type
_entity_poly.pdbx_seq_one_letter_code
_entity_poly.pdbx_strand_id
1 'polypeptide(L)'
;MPFTTAEKNGERRISPEYKALGEYYFHGKTLEASATLSGLEASVLKEMIVDINKRSILALADLDTGDISSGKAAENHGLSRNELYGFAFKYEFNLNPKDIESKERIKAILEENQTLPV
;
A
#
# COMPACT_ATOMS: atom_id res chain seq x y z
N MET A 1 -13.76 11.71 -34.48
CA MET A 1 -13.30 10.31 -34.60
C MET A 1 -14.31 9.42 -33.89
N PRO A 2 -14.86 8.37 -34.51
CA PRO A 2 -15.79 7.48 -33.82
C PRO A 2 -14.98 6.50 -32.96
N PHE A 3 -15.30 6.43 -31.66
CA PHE A 3 -14.78 5.40 -30.77
C PHE A 3 -15.54 4.11 -31.05
N THR A 4 -14.84 3.11 -31.60
CA THR A 4 -15.39 1.76 -31.78
C THR A 4 -15.02 0.88 -30.57
N THR A 5 -16.07 0.40 -29.90
CA THR A 5 -16.24 -0.94 -29.29
C THR A 5 -15.21 -1.45 -28.27
N ALA A 6 -15.55 -1.36 -26.99
CA ALA A 6 -15.24 -2.37 -25.97
C ALA A 6 -16.15 -2.26 -24.73
N GLU A 7 -17.47 -2.16 -24.93
CA GLU A 7 -18.46 -2.44 -23.87
C GLU A 7 -19.11 -3.78 -24.17
N LYS A 8 -18.51 -4.86 -23.67
CA LYS A 8 -19.16 -6.18 -23.58
C LYS A 8 -18.67 -6.85 -22.29
N ASN A 9 -19.62 -7.05 -21.37
CA ASN A 9 -19.52 -7.70 -20.06
C ASN A 9 -18.80 -6.89 -18.97
N GLY A 10 -19.56 -6.48 -17.96
CA GLY A 10 -19.13 -5.73 -16.77
C GLY A 10 -18.21 -6.50 -15.81
N GLU A 11 -17.28 -7.29 -16.31
CA GLU A 11 -16.15 -7.78 -15.51
C GLU A 11 -15.00 -6.77 -15.65
N ARG A 12 -14.90 -5.82 -14.72
CA ARG A 12 -13.65 -5.09 -14.54
C ARG A 12 -12.60 -6.12 -14.11
N ARG A 13 -11.79 -6.60 -15.06
CA ARG A 13 -10.63 -7.44 -14.77
C ARG A 13 -9.65 -6.60 -13.98
N ILE A 14 -9.61 -6.81 -12.67
CA ILE A 14 -8.58 -6.26 -11.79
C ILE A 14 -7.24 -6.81 -12.28
N SER A 15 -6.24 -5.96 -12.44
CA SER A 15 -4.93 -6.41 -12.86
C SER A 15 -4.35 -7.39 -11.82
N PRO A 16 -3.55 -8.38 -12.23
CA PRO A 16 -2.89 -9.33 -11.32
C PRO A 16 -2.17 -8.65 -10.14
N GLU A 17 -1.55 -7.50 -10.40
CA GLU A 17 -0.82 -6.69 -9.42
C GLU A 17 -1.75 -6.16 -8.32
N TYR A 18 -2.83 -5.48 -8.69
CA TYR A 18 -3.79 -4.95 -7.70
C TYR A 18 -4.50 -6.06 -6.94
N LYS A 19 -4.78 -7.20 -7.60
CA LYS A 19 -5.34 -8.37 -6.93
C LYS A 19 -4.35 -8.93 -5.89
N ALA A 20 -3.08 -9.09 -6.26
CA ALA A 20 -2.04 -9.60 -5.37
C ALA A 20 -1.78 -8.68 -4.18
N LEU A 21 -1.71 -7.37 -4.40
CA LEU A 21 -1.58 -6.38 -3.33
C LEU A 21 -2.79 -6.40 -2.39
N GLY A 22 -4.00 -6.58 -2.92
CA GLY A 22 -5.21 -6.69 -2.12
C GLY A 22 -5.19 -7.90 -1.19
N GLU A 23 -4.80 -9.06 -1.73
CA GLU A 23 -4.63 -10.30 -0.99
C GLU A 23 -3.57 -10.19 0.10
N TYR A 24 -2.47 -9.50 -0.19
CA TYR A 24 -1.38 -9.30 0.76
C TYR A 24 -1.77 -8.33 1.89
N TYR A 25 -2.23 -7.11 1.55
CA TYR A 25 -2.47 -6.05 2.52
C TYR A 25 -3.78 -6.22 3.30
N PHE A 26 -4.89 -6.55 2.64
CA PHE A 26 -6.21 -6.56 3.29
C PHE A 26 -6.67 -7.95 3.74
N HIS A 27 -6.21 -9.01 3.07
CA HIS A 27 -6.55 -10.39 3.43
C HIS A 27 -5.46 -11.11 4.24
N GLY A 28 -4.34 -10.42 4.54
CA GLY A 28 -3.29 -10.93 5.41
C GLY A 28 -2.55 -12.16 4.87
N LYS A 29 -2.67 -12.46 3.57
CA LYS A 29 -2.00 -13.62 2.97
C LYS A 29 -0.49 -13.39 2.89
N THR A 30 0.25 -14.50 2.81
CA THR A 30 1.70 -14.45 2.55
C THR A 30 1.96 -13.91 1.14
N LEU A 31 3.19 -13.46 0.91
CA LEU A 31 3.62 -12.95 -0.40
C LEU A 31 3.42 -14.02 -1.49
N GLU A 32 3.85 -15.26 -1.21
CA GLU A 32 3.77 -16.39 -2.14
C GLU A 32 2.32 -16.77 -2.46
N ALA A 33 1.46 -16.81 -1.44
CA ALA A 33 0.04 -17.12 -1.63
C ALA A 33 -0.69 -16.03 -2.42
N SER A 34 -0.39 -14.76 -2.13
CA SER A 34 -0.99 -13.60 -2.81
C SER A 34 -0.59 -13.54 -4.30
N ALA A 35 0.68 -13.81 -4.59
CA ALA A 35 1.22 -13.86 -5.94
C ALA A 35 0.60 -15.03 -6.74
N THR A 36 0.60 -16.24 -6.15
CA THR A 36 0.07 -17.46 -6.78
C THR A 36 -1.42 -17.32 -7.14
N LEU A 37 -2.26 -16.83 -6.22
CA LEU A 37 -3.70 -16.66 -6.45
C LEU A 37 -4.04 -15.61 -7.52
N SER A 38 -3.09 -14.72 -7.80
CA SER A 38 -3.27 -13.63 -8.75
C SER A 38 -2.62 -13.93 -10.10
N GLY A 39 -1.87 -15.03 -10.21
CA GLY A 39 -1.10 -15.36 -11.41
C GLY A 39 0.07 -14.40 -11.64
N LEU A 40 0.64 -13.88 -10.55
CA LEU A 40 1.78 -12.95 -10.56
C LEU A 40 3.04 -13.65 -10.04
N GLU A 41 4.20 -13.29 -10.57
CA GLU A 41 5.48 -13.74 -10.03
C GLU A 41 5.72 -13.15 -8.63
N ALA A 42 6.17 -14.00 -7.71
CA ALA A 42 6.40 -13.59 -6.32
C ALA A 42 7.45 -12.46 -6.20
N SER A 43 8.50 -12.49 -7.03
CA SER A 43 9.53 -11.43 -7.08
C SER A 43 8.96 -10.08 -7.49
N VAL A 44 8.04 -10.05 -8.45
CA VAL A 44 7.37 -8.82 -8.89
C VAL A 44 6.52 -8.25 -7.77
N LEU A 45 5.72 -9.10 -7.10
CA LEU A 45 4.94 -8.67 -5.95
C LEU A 45 5.82 -8.12 -4.81
N LYS A 46 6.97 -8.78 -4.58
CA LYS A 46 7.96 -8.37 -3.58
C LYS A 46 8.46 -6.95 -3.83
N GLU A 47 8.92 -6.67 -5.05
CA GLU A 47 9.42 -5.36 -5.43
C GLU A 47 8.36 -4.27 -5.22
N MET A 48 7.11 -4.55 -5.60
CA MET A 48 6.00 -3.63 -5.39
C MET A 48 5.71 -3.36 -3.91
N ILE A 49 5.64 -4.41 -3.08
CA ILE A 49 5.42 -4.27 -1.63
C ILE A 49 6.53 -3.45 -1.00
N VAL A 50 7.79 -3.70 -1.35
CA VAL A 50 8.94 -2.97 -0.83
C VAL A 50 8.84 -1.49 -1.17
N ASP A 51 8.52 -1.17 -2.43
CA ASP A 51 8.38 0.21 -2.88
C ASP A 51 7.19 0.93 -2.21
N ILE A 52 6.03 0.28 -2.15
CA ILE A 52 4.83 0.81 -1.49
C ILE A 52 5.09 1.03 0.01
N ASN A 53 5.71 0.07 0.68
CA ASN A 53 6.02 0.17 2.11
C ASN A 53 6.93 1.37 2.38
N LYS A 54 8.02 1.52 1.60
CA LYS A 54 8.94 2.67 1.75
C LYS A 54 8.23 4.00 1.60
N ARG A 55 7.44 4.16 0.54
CA ARG A 55 6.68 5.39 0.29
C ARG A 55 5.60 5.63 1.36
N SER A 56 4.99 4.55 1.88
CA SER A 56 3.95 4.64 2.91
C SER A 56 4.52 5.11 4.23
N ILE A 57 5.71 4.65 4.61
CA ILE A 57 6.40 5.11 5.82
C ILE A 57 6.68 6.63 5.74
N LEU A 58 7.15 7.13 4.59
CA LEU A 58 7.38 8.57 4.38
C LEU A 58 6.06 9.36 4.43
N ALA A 59 4.99 8.84 3.83
CA ALA A 59 3.67 9.47 3.91
C ALA A 59 3.13 9.52 5.35
N LEU A 60 3.39 8.50 6.17
CA LEU A 60 3.03 8.51 7.59
C LEU A 60 3.85 9.54 8.39
N ALA A 61 5.11 9.77 8.04
CA ALA A 61 5.93 10.82 8.66
C ALA A 61 5.38 12.23 8.36
N ASP A 62 4.89 12.47 7.14
CA ASP A 62 4.23 13.73 6.80
C ASP A 62 2.93 13.95 7.59
N LEU A 63 2.18 12.87 7.89
CA LEU A 63 1.01 12.93 8.78
C LEU A 63 1.37 13.20 10.24
N ASP A 64 2.58 12.82 10.69
CA ASP A 64 3.06 13.17 12.03
C ASP A 64 3.37 14.67 12.14
N THR A 65 3.98 15.24 11.10
CA THR A 65 4.55 16.60 11.12
C THR A 65 3.58 17.71 10.73
N GLY A 66 2.47 17.40 10.06
CA GLY A 66 1.56 18.42 9.50
C GLY A 66 0.07 18.16 9.69
N ASP A 67 -0.72 19.22 9.61
CA ASP A 67 -2.19 19.19 9.59
C ASP A 67 -2.70 18.86 8.18
N ILE A 68 -2.19 17.77 7.59
CA ILE A 68 -2.56 17.30 6.25
C ILE A 68 -3.39 16.02 6.34
N SER A 69 -4.31 15.83 5.39
CA SER A 69 -5.10 14.60 5.33
C SER A 69 -4.27 13.41 4.84
N SER A 70 -4.63 12.19 5.25
CA SER A 70 -4.02 10.93 4.75
C SER A 70 -4.02 10.82 3.22
N GLY A 71 -5.07 11.33 2.57
CA GLY A 71 -5.14 11.38 1.12
C GLY A 71 -4.10 12.31 0.49
N LYS A 72 -3.80 13.44 1.15
CA LYS A 72 -2.77 14.38 0.69
C LYS A 72 -1.36 13.84 0.94
N ALA A 73 -1.15 13.21 2.09
CA ALA A 73 0.10 12.52 2.38
C ALA A 73 0.40 11.41 1.35
N ALA A 74 -0.59 10.56 1.02
CA ALA A 74 -0.41 9.55 -0.03
C ALA A 74 -0.01 10.17 -1.38
N GLU A 75 -0.71 11.23 -1.81
CA GLU A 75 -0.44 11.92 -3.07
C GLU A 75 0.98 12.49 -3.14
N ASN A 76 1.47 13.12 -2.06
CA ASN A 76 2.82 13.69 -1.99
C ASN A 76 3.93 12.64 -2.22
N HIS A 77 3.64 11.37 -1.92
CA HIS A 77 4.57 10.24 -2.07
C HIS A 77 4.18 9.32 -3.24
N GLY A 78 3.34 9.79 -4.16
CA GLY A 78 2.95 9.04 -5.37
C GLY A 78 2.16 7.75 -5.08
N LEU A 79 1.54 7.64 -3.90
CA LEU A 79 0.71 6.52 -3.51
C LEU A 79 -0.75 6.79 -3.85
N SER A 80 -1.47 5.74 -4.23
CA SER A 80 -2.91 5.72 -4.12
C SER A 80 -3.32 5.68 -2.65
N ARG A 81 -4.53 6.16 -2.36
CA ARG A 81 -5.10 6.07 -1.01
C ARG A 81 -5.13 4.62 -0.52
N ASN A 82 -5.53 3.68 -1.38
CA ASN A 82 -5.66 2.27 -1.02
C ASN A 82 -4.32 1.64 -0.63
N GLU A 83 -3.21 2.04 -1.24
CA GLU A 83 -1.89 1.54 -0.86
C GLU A 83 -1.52 2.01 0.55
N LEU A 84 -1.72 3.29 0.86
CA LEU A 84 -1.45 3.82 2.21
C LEU A 84 -2.38 3.18 3.27
N TYR A 85 -3.67 3.02 2.95
CA TYR A 85 -4.61 2.33 3.84
C TYR A 85 -4.28 0.85 4.02
N GLY A 86 -3.86 0.16 2.95
CA GLY A 86 -3.46 -1.25 3.01
C GLY A 86 -2.21 -1.46 3.86
N PHE A 87 -1.22 -0.58 3.70
CA PHE A 87 -0.04 -0.55 4.56
C PHE A 87 -0.43 -0.34 6.03
N ALA A 88 -1.20 0.71 6.31
CA ALA A 88 -1.61 1.03 7.67
C ALA A 88 -2.42 -0.10 8.31
N PHE A 89 -3.33 -0.73 7.55
CA PHE A 89 -4.12 -1.86 8.01
C PHE A 89 -3.25 -3.07 8.35
N LYS A 90 -2.34 -3.48 7.46
CA LYS A 90 -1.51 -4.67 7.64
C LYS A 90 -0.57 -4.58 8.85
N TYR A 91 -0.08 -3.39 9.14
CA TYR A 91 0.86 -3.16 10.25
C TYR A 91 0.19 -2.56 11.49
N GLU A 92 -1.15 -2.47 11.49
CA GLU A 92 -1.96 -1.96 12.59
C GLU A 92 -1.56 -0.54 13.01
N PHE A 93 -1.32 0.33 12.02
CA PHE A 93 -1.11 1.76 12.23
C PHE A 93 -2.44 2.52 12.21
N ASN A 94 -2.58 3.43 13.16
CA ASN A 94 -3.68 4.38 13.16
C ASN A 94 -3.31 5.60 12.30
N LEU A 95 -4.11 5.87 11.27
CA LEU A 95 -3.94 7.06 10.43
C LEU A 95 -4.45 8.36 11.09
N ASN A 96 -4.94 8.28 12.33
CA ASN A 96 -5.25 9.46 13.12
C ASN A 96 -3.94 10.19 13.50
N PRO A 97 -3.74 11.45 13.06
CA PRO A 97 -2.52 12.21 13.36
C PRO A 97 -2.36 12.56 14.85
N LYS A 98 -3.31 12.18 15.72
CA LYS A 98 -3.21 12.32 17.18
C LYS A 98 -2.78 11.03 17.89
N ASP A 99 -2.60 9.94 17.17
CA ASP A 99 -2.22 8.63 17.74
C ASP A 99 -0.71 8.57 17.99
N ILE A 100 -0.31 8.71 19.26
CA ILE A 100 1.10 8.81 19.66
C ILE A 100 1.84 7.46 19.48
N GLU A 101 1.16 6.34 19.74
CA GLU A 101 1.75 5.00 19.64
C GLU A 101 2.14 4.65 18.20
N SER A 102 1.26 4.94 17.23
CA SER A 102 1.59 4.75 15.81
C SER A 102 2.79 5.60 15.39
N LYS A 103 2.86 6.85 15.86
CA LYS A 103 3.97 7.78 15.57
C LYS A 103 5.32 7.28 16.07
N GLU A 104 5.36 6.78 17.31
CA GLU A 104 6.60 6.20 17.86
C GLU A 104 7.05 4.97 17.07
N ARG A 105 6.11 4.10 16.67
CA ARG A 105 6.43 2.93 15.84
C ARG A 105 6.93 3.31 14.44
N ILE A 106 6.34 4.33 13.81
CA ILE A 106 6.80 4.84 12.51
C ILE A 106 8.23 5.40 12.62
N LYS A 107 8.53 6.17 13.68
CA LYS A 107 9.88 6.69 13.93
C LYS A 107 10.90 5.58 14.13
N ALA A 108 10.56 4.54 14.91
CA ALA A 108 11.42 3.37 15.09
C ALA A 108 11.73 2.67 13.74
N ILE A 109 10.72 2.49 12.87
CA ILE A 109 10.90 1.88 11.54
C ILE A 109 11.78 2.76 10.62
N LEU A 110 11.68 4.09 10.72
CA LEU A 110 12.52 5.02 9.98
C LEU A 110 13.98 5.02 10.46
N GLU A 111 14.19 4.95 11.78
CA GLU A 111 15.52 4.96 12.40
C GLU A 111 16.26 3.62 12.20
N GLU A 112 15.54 2.49 12.22
CA GLU A 112 16.13 1.16 12.01
C GLU A 112 16.43 0.83 10.54
N ASN A 113 16.00 1.67 9.60
CA ASN A 113 16.35 1.67 8.18
C ASN A 113 16.16 0.36 7.39
N GLN A 114 15.61 -0.74 7.96
CA GLN A 114 15.46 -2.02 7.24
C GLN A 114 14.69 -3.16 7.95
N THR A 115 13.87 -2.93 8.98
CA THR A 115 13.28 -4.02 9.79
C THR A 115 11.88 -4.51 9.39
N LEU A 116 11.18 -3.84 8.48
CA LEU A 116 9.98 -4.42 7.86
C LEU A 116 10.41 -5.37 6.74
N PRO A 117 9.77 -6.55 6.60
CA PRO A 117 10.22 -7.56 5.65
C PRO A 117 10.33 -6.97 4.25
N VAL A 118 11.56 -7.02 3.73
CA VAL A 118 11.90 -6.84 2.32
C VAL A 118 11.46 -8.07 1.57
#